data_AF-A0ABD5UC05-F1
#
_entry.id   AF-A0ABD5UC05-F1
#
_cell.length_a   1.000
_cell.length_b   1.000
_cell.length_c   1.000
_cell.angle_alpha   90.00
_cell.angle_beta   90.00
_cell.angle_gamma   90.00
#
_symmetry.space_group_name_H-M   'P 1'
#
loop_
_entity.id
_entity.type
_entity.pdbx_description
1 polymer ?
#
loop_
_entity_poly.entity_id
_entity_poly.type
_entity_poly.pdbx_seq_one_letter_code
_entity_poly.pdbx_strand_id
1 'polypeptide(L)'
;MKDTHDIGALQRLDPERFAGLVREFADARWEDWTVEVAPPTPAGAIDVHLEREGRRHLLHVRHYPETSRVDVRVVRDLVAVGTERGFDAVTLATTSAFTPEAASRATEADVETLDGEALARAFDEAGVEFPEGDGAELASSLRTLDYWPEPLVERIEAVIALLDEAAPDDQHRTRTSTYTDVDYYREDVEGLFAKARVTGHSFLAYVRVDGRLQPVVRLSVHESPERSLDAERELSAAIRRALSH
;
A
#
# COMPACT_ATOMS: atom_id res chain seq x y z
N MET A 1 -3.19 20.94 24.08
CA MET A 1 -2.55 19.64 23.82
C MET A 1 -3.19 19.16 22.54
N LYS A 2 -2.64 19.63 21.41
CA LYS A 2 -3.22 19.47 20.08
C LYS A 2 -2.46 18.35 19.39
N ASP A 3 -3.26 17.45 18.80
CA ASP A 3 -2.96 16.62 17.64
C ASP A 3 -1.89 15.54 17.84
N THR A 4 -2.32 14.41 18.43
CA THR A 4 -1.71 13.12 18.11
C THR A 4 -1.99 12.85 16.63
N HIS A 5 -1.02 13.12 15.76
CA HIS A 5 -1.11 12.82 14.34
C HIS A 5 -1.54 11.37 14.14
N ASP A 6 -2.63 11.15 13.40
CA ASP A 6 -3.15 9.81 13.14
C ASP A 6 -2.21 9.07 12.19
N ILE A 7 -1.16 8.44 12.74
CA ILE A 7 -0.25 7.56 12.00
C ILE A 7 -1.05 6.46 11.29
N GLY A 8 -2.20 6.05 11.84
CA GLY A 8 -3.12 5.12 11.20
C GLY A 8 -3.69 5.67 9.89
N ALA A 9 -3.91 6.98 9.76
CA ALA A 9 -4.28 7.60 8.49
C ALA A 9 -3.15 7.47 7.45
N LEU A 10 -1.90 7.78 7.82
CA LEU A 10 -0.74 7.61 6.94
C LEU A 10 -0.58 6.18 6.44
N GLN A 11 -0.72 5.20 7.34
CA GLN A 11 -0.58 3.78 7.00
C GLN A 11 -1.69 3.27 6.08
N ARG A 12 -2.85 3.94 6.06
CA ARG A 12 -4.01 3.60 5.22
C ARG A 12 -3.99 4.30 3.87
N LEU A 13 -3.09 5.25 3.65
CA LEU A 13 -3.00 5.92 2.35
C LEU A 13 -2.69 4.92 1.24
N ASP A 14 -3.26 5.18 0.07
CA ASP A 14 -2.73 4.61 -1.15
C ASP A 14 -1.26 5.05 -1.30
N PRO A 15 -0.32 4.19 -1.75
CA PRO A 15 1.06 4.61 -1.74
C PRO A 15 1.41 5.66 -2.79
N GLU A 16 0.58 5.94 -3.82
CA GLU A 16 0.83 7.09 -4.72
C GLU A 16 0.57 8.36 -3.97
N ARG A 17 -0.55 8.41 -3.24
CA ARG A 17 -0.84 9.51 -2.34
C ARG A 17 0.23 9.64 -1.26
N PHE A 18 0.67 8.54 -0.66
CA PHE A 18 1.77 8.55 0.30
C PHE A 18 3.09 9.02 -0.32
N ALA A 19 3.40 8.64 -1.57
CA ALA A 19 4.58 9.13 -2.27
C ALA A 19 4.49 10.61 -2.64
N GLY A 20 3.29 11.10 -2.93
CA GLY A 20 3.00 12.54 -3.02
C GLY A 20 3.36 13.26 -1.73
N LEU A 21 2.91 12.76 -0.58
CA LEU A 21 3.28 13.35 0.72
C LEU A 21 4.77 13.25 1.01
N VAL A 22 5.42 12.14 0.68
CA VAL A 22 6.87 11.99 0.84
C VAL A 22 7.62 13.00 -0.04
N ARG A 23 7.11 13.30 -1.24
CA ARG A 23 7.65 14.35 -2.11
C ARG A 23 7.48 15.73 -1.48
N GLU A 24 6.27 16.07 -1.06
CA GLU A 24 5.98 17.36 -0.40
C GLU A 24 6.86 17.56 0.84
N PHE A 25 6.98 16.52 1.67
CA PHE A 25 7.89 16.50 2.80
C PHE A 25 9.34 16.71 2.38
N ALA A 26 9.79 16.04 1.32
CA ALA A 26 11.17 16.16 0.88
C ALA A 26 11.47 17.56 0.32
N ASP A 27 10.56 18.12 -0.48
CA ASP A 27 10.67 19.47 -1.03
C ASP A 27 10.69 20.51 0.11
N ALA A 28 9.87 20.35 1.15
CA ALA A 28 9.81 21.27 2.28
C ALA A 28 11.00 21.12 3.27
N ARG A 29 11.48 19.89 3.51
CA ARG A 29 12.60 19.65 4.43
C ARG A 29 13.96 19.99 3.83
N TRP A 30 14.10 19.83 2.52
CA TRP A 30 15.34 20.03 1.79
C TRP A 30 15.18 21.07 0.68
N GLU A 31 14.62 22.25 1.00
CA GLU A 31 14.30 23.33 0.03
C GLU A 31 15.47 23.73 -0.89
N ASP A 32 16.71 23.60 -0.40
CA ASP A 32 17.94 23.92 -1.17
C ASP A 32 18.54 22.72 -1.93
N TRP A 33 17.86 21.57 -1.99
CA TRP A 33 18.32 20.36 -2.66
C TRP A 33 17.48 20.08 -3.91
N THR A 34 18.09 19.41 -4.88
CA THR A 34 17.33 18.77 -5.96
C THR A 34 16.70 17.50 -5.42
N VAL A 35 15.37 17.40 -5.52
CA VAL A 35 14.59 16.27 -5.02
C VAL A 35 14.08 15.42 -6.19
N GLU A 36 14.46 14.15 -6.22
CA GLU A 36 13.94 13.15 -7.17
C GLU A 36 13.30 11.99 -6.40
N VAL A 37 11.98 11.86 -6.51
CA VAL A 37 11.22 10.76 -5.88
C VAL A 37 10.96 9.66 -6.90
N ALA A 38 11.44 8.45 -6.59
CA ALA A 38 11.19 7.26 -7.39
C ALA A 38 9.74 6.76 -7.23
N PRO A 39 9.17 6.09 -8.25
CA PRO A 39 7.88 5.43 -8.11
C PRO A 39 7.89 4.42 -6.95
N PRO A 40 6.81 4.28 -6.18
CA PRO A 40 6.78 3.34 -5.06
C PRO A 40 6.84 1.90 -5.54
N THR A 41 7.59 1.09 -4.80
CA THR A 41 7.74 -0.33 -5.10
C THR A 41 6.52 -1.12 -4.62
N PRO A 42 6.26 -2.33 -5.18
CA PRO A 42 5.21 -3.22 -4.68
C PRO A 42 5.34 -3.56 -3.19
N ALA A 43 6.57 -3.54 -2.66
CA ALA A 43 6.88 -3.78 -1.25
C ALA A 43 6.67 -2.55 -0.35
N GLY A 44 6.08 -1.46 -0.87
CA GLY A 44 5.79 -0.24 -0.13
C GLY A 44 7.01 0.63 0.16
N ALA A 45 8.13 0.42 -0.53
CA ALA A 45 9.29 1.29 -0.41
C ALA A 45 9.23 2.46 -1.39
N ILE A 46 9.67 3.64 -0.94
CA ILE A 46 9.78 4.87 -1.72
C ILE A 46 11.19 5.41 -1.52
N ASP A 47 11.91 5.59 -2.62
CA ASP A 47 13.24 6.19 -2.61
C ASP A 47 13.16 7.66 -3.02
N VAL A 48 13.83 8.52 -2.26
CA VAL A 48 14.03 9.93 -2.60
C VAL A 48 15.52 10.17 -2.69
N HIS A 49 15.97 10.57 -3.88
CA HIS A 49 17.33 11.01 -4.12
C HIS A 49 17.40 12.52 -3.97
N LEU A 50 18.28 12.96 -3.08
CA LEU A 50 18.51 14.36 -2.78
C LEU A 50 19.93 14.71 -3.23
N GLU A 51 20.08 15.79 -3.99
CA GLU A 51 21.41 16.28 -4.38
C GLU A 51 21.59 17.79 -4.12
N ARG A 52 22.71 18.17 -3.49
CA ARG A 52 23.10 19.58 -3.31
C ARG A 52 24.62 19.73 -3.34
N GLU A 53 25.11 20.57 -4.24
CA GLU A 53 26.55 20.89 -4.36
C GLU A 53 27.44 19.63 -4.49
N GLY A 54 26.96 18.62 -5.22
CA GLY A 54 27.65 17.34 -5.40
C GLY A 54 27.56 16.38 -4.19
N ARG A 55 26.87 16.77 -3.11
CA ARG A 55 26.50 15.86 -2.01
C ARG A 55 25.21 15.15 -2.34
N ARG A 56 25.16 13.86 -2.05
CA ARG A 56 24.04 12.98 -2.36
C ARG A 56 23.50 12.36 -1.09
N HIS A 57 22.20 12.48 -0.88
CA HIS A 57 21.50 11.93 0.28
C HIS A 57 20.38 11.01 -0.22
N LEU A 58 20.29 9.81 0.34
CA LEU A 58 19.19 8.87 0.07
C LEU A 58 18.21 8.86 1.25
N LEU A 59 16.96 9.26 1.01
CA LEU A 59 15.86 8.98 1.94
C LEU A 59 15.10 7.75 1.43
N HIS A 60 15.10 6.68 2.22
CA HIS A 60 14.35 5.46 1.96
C HIS A 60 13.17 5.36 2.92
N VAL A 61 11.94 5.39 2.41
CA VAL A 61 10.73 5.33 3.23
C VAL A 61 10.04 3.98 3.06
N ARG A 62 9.72 3.31 4.17
CA ARG A 62 8.92 2.08 4.21
C ARG A 62 7.49 2.37 4.65
N HIS A 63 6.55 2.19 3.72
CA HIS A 63 5.12 2.28 3.98
C HIS A 63 4.60 0.94 4.49
N TYR A 64 4.72 0.73 5.80
CA TYR A 64 4.32 -0.51 6.48
C TYR A 64 3.06 -0.32 7.31
N PRO A 65 2.20 -1.36 7.42
CA PRO A 65 1.11 -1.35 8.38
C PRO A 65 1.64 -1.39 9.81
N GLU A 66 0.82 -0.98 10.78
CA GLU A 66 1.18 -0.92 12.20
C GLU A 66 1.77 -2.23 12.75
N THR A 67 1.29 -3.38 12.26
CA THR A 67 1.72 -4.71 12.73
C THR A 67 3.09 -5.13 12.20
N SER A 68 3.61 -4.44 11.19
CA SER A 68 4.91 -4.73 10.58
C SER A 68 6.02 -3.88 11.20
N ARG A 69 7.25 -4.40 11.12
CA ARG A 69 8.44 -3.71 11.63
C ARG A 69 9.55 -3.78 10.59
N VAL A 70 10.37 -2.74 10.55
CA VAL A 70 11.60 -2.74 9.75
C VAL A 70 12.63 -3.61 10.46
N ASP A 71 13.13 -4.62 9.77
CA ASP A 71 14.12 -5.56 10.30
C ASP A 71 15.56 -5.16 9.94
N VAL A 72 16.52 -5.90 10.51
CA VAL A 72 17.96 -5.65 10.29
C VAL A 72 18.38 -5.86 8.84
N ARG A 73 17.66 -6.68 8.07
CA ARG A 73 18.00 -6.95 6.67
C ARG A 73 17.76 -5.70 5.82
N VAL A 74 16.65 -5.00 6.03
CA VAL A 74 16.37 -3.73 5.32
C VAL A 74 17.49 -2.72 5.54
N VAL A 75 17.99 -2.59 6.77
CA VAL A 75 19.10 -1.68 7.09
C VAL A 75 20.39 -2.09 6.36
N ARG A 76 20.72 -3.39 6.34
CA ARG A 76 21.92 -3.89 5.65
C ARG A 76 21.86 -3.66 4.14
N ASP A 77 20.71 -3.97 3.54
CA ASP A 77 20.49 -3.79 2.10
C ASP A 77 20.60 -2.29 1.74
N LEU A 78 20.03 -1.41 2.57
CA LEU A 78 20.09 0.03 2.37
C LEU A 78 21.52 0.59 2.49
N VAL A 79 22.31 0.14 3.47
CA VAL A 79 23.71 0.55 3.63
C VAL A 79 24.56 0.11 2.43
N ALA A 80 24.32 -1.10 1.92
CA ALA A 80 24.99 -1.59 0.72
C ALA A 80 24.66 -0.70 -0.49
N VAL A 81 23.37 -0.38 -0.71
CA VAL A 81 22.92 0.52 -1.77
C VAL A 81 23.55 1.92 -1.62
N GLY A 82 23.55 2.47 -0.40
CA GLY A 82 24.17 3.76 -0.08
C GLY A 82 25.64 3.81 -0.51
N THR A 83 26.39 2.77 -0.13
CA THR A 83 27.83 2.65 -0.42
C THR A 83 28.09 2.45 -1.91
N GLU A 84 27.40 1.49 -2.55
CA GLU A 84 27.58 1.14 -3.96
C GLU A 84 27.23 2.29 -4.90
N ARG A 85 26.19 3.05 -4.55
CA ARG A 85 25.73 4.19 -5.35
C ARG A 85 26.40 5.51 -4.98
N GLY A 86 27.25 5.54 -3.95
CA GLY A 86 28.00 6.74 -3.54
C GLY A 86 27.09 7.84 -2.99
N PHE A 87 26.20 7.49 -2.06
CA PHE A 87 25.49 8.47 -1.23
C PHE A 87 26.34 8.84 -0.01
N ASP A 88 26.40 10.13 0.31
CA ASP A 88 27.14 10.67 1.45
C ASP A 88 26.36 10.52 2.77
N ALA A 89 25.03 10.47 2.67
CA ALA A 89 24.12 10.32 3.80
C ALA A 89 22.92 9.45 3.42
N VAL A 90 22.40 8.74 4.42
CA VAL A 90 21.25 7.85 4.27
C VAL A 90 20.29 8.05 5.43
N THR A 91 19.02 8.29 5.13
CA THR A 91 17.92 8.30 6.10
C THR A 91 16.98 7.15 5.78
N LEU A 92 16.60 6.38 6.79
CA LEU A 92 15.60 5.32 6.72
C LEU A 92 14.37 5.73 7.53
N ALA A 93 13.26 5.93 6.84
CA ALA A 93 11.97 6.25 7.46
C ALA A 93 10.98 5.08 7.36
N THR A 94 10.02 4.99 8.27
CA THR A 94 8.91 4.05 8.19
C THR A 94 7.64 4.64 8.79
N THR A 95 6.48 4.26 8.25
CA THR A 95 5.18 4.55 8.88
C THR A 95 4.87 3.66 10.08
N SER A 96 5.69 2.64 10.35
CA SER A 96 5.55 1.74 11.49
C SER A 96 6.69 1.94 12.52
N ALA A 97 7.41 0.90 12.91
CA ALA A 97 8.54 1.01 13.83
C ALA A 97 9.68 0.06 13.43
N PHE A 98 10.85 0.28 14.03
CA PHE A 98 12.03 -0.57 13.88
C PHE A 98 12.02 -1.72 14.89
N THR A 99 12.61 -2.86 14.53
CA THR A 99 13.03 -3.82 15.56
C THR A 99 14.23 -3.24 16.35
N PRO A 100 14.45 -3.66 17.61
CA PRO A 100 15.60 -3.20 18.37
C PRO A 100 16.95 -3.46 17.68
N GLU A 101 17.07 -4.60 17.00
CA GLU A 101 18.26 -4.95 16.23
C GLU A 101 18.46 -4.02 15.02
N ALA A 102 17.39 -3.69 14.29
CA ALA A 102 17.45 -2.76 13.17
C ALA A 102 17.87 -1.35 13.63
N ALA A 103 17.30 -0.84 14.71
CA ALA A 103 17.64 0.47 15.28
C ALA A 103 19.10 0.54 15.75
N SER A 104 19.59 -0.52 16.42
CA SER A 104 21.00 -0.63 16.81
C SER A 104 21.90 -0.62 15.58
N ARG A 105 21.56 -1.42 14.56
CA ARG A 105 22.37 -1.53 13.34
C ARG A 105 22.39 -0.23 12.53
N ALA A 106 21.29 0.51 12.48
CA ALA A 106 21.22 1.79 11.79
C ALA A 106 22.14 2.82 12.46
N THR A 107 22.09 2.90 13.79
CA THR A 107 23.01 3.75 14.58
C THR A 107 24.47 3.41 14.32
N GLU A 108 24.84 2.12 14.34
CA GLU A 108 26.22 1.67 14.05
C GLU A 108 26.70 2.02 12.64
N ALA A 109 25.78 2.13 11.68
CA ALA A 109 26.06 2.39 10.29
C ALA A 109 25.90 3.88 9.90
N ASP A 110 25.68 4.76 10.88
CA ASP A 110 25.42 6.20 10.68
C ASP A 110 24.23 6.48 9.75
N VAL A 111 23.18 5.64 9.85
CA VAL A 111 21.91 5.82 9.14
C VAL A 111 20.94 6.55 10.06
N GLU A 112 20.46 7.72 9.64
CA GLU A 112 19.40 8.45 10.33
C GLU A 112 18.10 7.64 10.26
N THR A 113 17.36 7.51 11.36
CA THR A 113 16.10 6.75 11.38
C THR A 113 14.92 7.60 11.80
N LEU A 114 13.80 7.47 11.09
CA LEU A 114 12.51 8.06 11.44
C LEU A 114 11.46 6.94 11.55
N ASP A 115 11.00 6.63 12.76
CA ASP A 115 9.86 5.71 12.93
C ASP A 115 8.53 6.45 12.67
N GLY A 116 7.39 5.76 12.81
CA GLY A 116 6.09 6.34 12.47
C GLY A 116 5.78 7.62 13.24
N GLU A 117 6.17 7.71 14.50
CA GLU A 117 5.96 8.90 15.31
C GLU A 117 6.93 10.02 14.90
N ALA A 118 8.21 9.70 14.73
CA ALA A 118 9.21 10.68 14.29
C ALA A 118 8.93 11.20 12.88
N LEU A 119 8.46 10.34 11.97
CA LEU A 119 8.09 10.69 10.60
C LEU A 119 6.85 11.59 10.57
N ALA A 120 5.81 11.25 11.33
CA ALA A 120 4.61 12.09 11.41
C ALA A 120 4.94 13.48 11.99
N ARG A 121 5.79 13.54 13.01
CA ARG A 121 6.28 14.81 13.54
C ARG A 121 7.10 15.58 12.52
N ALA A 122 7.97 14.92 11.76
CA ALA A 122 8.78 15.56 10.73
C ALA A 122 7.91 16.13 9.59
N PHE A 123 6.80 15.47 9.23
CA PHE A 123 5.84 15.98 8.26
C PHE A 123 5.16 17.25 8.77
N ASP A 124 4.69 17.24 10.02
CA ASP A 124 4.06 18.39 10.67
C ASP A 124 5.02 19.59 10.80
N GLU A 125 6.26 19.33 11.23
CA GLU A 125 7.31 20.36 11.31
C GLU A 125 7.65 20.97 9.94
N ALA A 126 7.53 20.18 8.87
CA ALA A 126 7.69 20.62 7.49
C ALA A 126 6.43 21.30 6.91
N GLY A 127 5.34 21.40 7.67
CA GLY A 127 4.08 21.99 7.21
C GLY A 127 3.34 21.14 6.17
N VAL A 128 3.62 19.84 6.09
CA VAL A 128 2.90 18.91 5.21
C VAL A 128 1.55 18.58 5.84
N GLU A 129 0.47 18.96 5.17
CA GLU A 129 -0.88 18.66 5.65
C GLU A 129 -1.19 17.18 5.46
N PHE A 130 -1.58 16.50 6.55
CA PHE A 130 -2.08 15.13 6.45
C PHE A 130 -3.42 15.15 5.71
N PRO A 131 -3.57 14.38 4.62
CA PRO A 131 -4.85 14.26 3.97
C PRO A 131 -5.86 13.70 4.98
N GLU A 132 -6.99 14.40 5.13
CA GLU A 132 -8.14 13.85 5.82
C GLU A 132 -8.46 12.50 5.16
N GLY A 133 -8.73 11.50 6.00
CA GLY A 133 -8.88 10.11 5.59
C GLY A 133 -10.12 9.89 4.72
N ASP A 134 -10.07 10.35 3.49
CA ASP A 134 -11.05 10.03 2.47
C ASP A 134 -10.86 8.58 2.10
N GLY A 135 -11.93 7.79 2.29
CA GLY A 135 -12.02 6.40 1.90
C GLY A 135 -11.50 6.23 0.49
N ALA A 136 -10.27 5.70 0.38
CA ALA A 136 -9.56 5.62 -0.88
C ALA A 136 -10.39 4.83 -1.90
N GLU A 137 -10.53 5.41 -3.08
CA GLU A 137 -11.10 4.78 -4.26
C GLU A 137 -10.46 3.39 -4.45
N LEU A 138 -11.31 2.37 -4.56
CA LEU A 138 -10.92 0.96 -4.46
C LEU A 138 -9.97 0.51 -5.57
N ALA A 139 -10.08 1.14 -6.74
CA ALA A 139 -9.27 0.86 -7.92
C ALA A 139 -7.83 1.41 -7.81
N SER A 140 -7.65 2.64 -7.29
CA SER A 140 -6.31 3.25 -7.20
C SER A 140 -5.43 2.64 -6.11
N SER A 141 -6.04 2.03 -5.09
CA SER A 141 -5.34 1.41 -3.95
C SER A 141 -4.65 0.07 -4.27
N LEU A 142 -4.80 -0.44 -5.50
CA LEU A 142 -4.35 -1.76 -5.92
C LEU A 142 -3.12 -1.66 -6.83
N ARG A 143 -2.02 -1.05 -6.36
CA ARG A 143 -0.72 -0.95 -7.08
C ARG A 143 -0.18 -2.20 -7.76
N THR A 144 -0.62 -3.38 -7.32
CA THR A 144 -0.31 -4.60 -8.05
C THR A 144 -0.81 -4.56 -9.50
N LEU A 145 -1.89 -3.81 -9.78
CA LEU A 145 -2.50 -3.61 -11.08
C LEU A 145 -1.68 -2.71 -12.03
N ASP A 146 -0.83 -1.83 -11.53
CA ASP A 146 0.01 -0.94 -12.36
C ASP A 146 0.95 -1.72 -13.30
N TYR A 147 1.26 -2.96 -12.93
CA TYR A 147 2.08 -3.88 -13.72
C TYR A 147 1.24 -4.92 -14.49
N TRP A 148 -0.07 -4.86 -14.37
CA TRP A 148 -0.99 -5.78 -15.03
C TRP A 148 -1.40 -5.20 -16.38
N PRO A 149 -1.66 -6.06 -17.38
CA PRO A 149 -2.20 -5.59 -18.66
C PRO A 149 -3.51 -4.81 -18.44
N GLU A 150 -3.65 -3.65 -19.06
CA GLU A 150 -4.83 -2.77 -18.97
C GLU A 150 -6.18 -3.52 -19.12
N PRO A 151 -6.36 -4.48 -20.07
CA PRO A 151 -7.60 -5.25 -20.18
C PRO A 151 -7.90 -6.19 -19.00
N LEU A 152 -6.92 -6.44 -18.13
CA LEU A 152 -7.06 -7.23 -16.91
C LEU A 152 -7.41 -6.32 -15.73
N VAL A 153 -6.85 -5.10 -15.71
CA VAL A 153 -7.17 -4.05 -14.74
C VAL A 153 -8.64 -3.65 -14.86
N GLU A 154 -9.10 -3.29 -16.07
CA GLU A 154 -10.50 -2.92 -16.35
C GLU A 154 -11.50 -3.97 -15.85
N ARG A 155 -11.14 -5.26 -15.97
CA ARG A 155 -11.99 -6.37 -15.51
C ARG A 155 -12.01 -6.52 -14.00
N ILE A 156 -10.88 -6.30 -13.34
CA ILE A 156 -10.80 -6.32 -11.88
C ILE A 156 -11.64 -5.20 -11.32
N GLU A 157 -11.56 -4.01 -11.92
CA GLU A 157 -12.41 -2.87 -11.56
C GLU A 157 -13.89 -3.20 -11.76
N ALA A 158 -14.27 -3.83 -12.88
CA ALA A 158 -15.65 -4.25 -13.11
C ALA A 158 -16.15 -5.26 -12.06
N VAL A 159 -15.31 -6.24 -11.69
CA VAL A 159 -15.64 -7.21 -10.63
C VAL A 159 -15.78 -6.54 -9.27
N ILE A 160 -14.87 -5.63 -8.94
CA ILE A 160 -14.93 -4.86 -7.68
C ILE A 160 -16.22 -4.02 -7.64
N ALA A 161 -16.56 -3.33 -8.72
CA ALA A 161 -17.77 -2.53 -8.81
C ALA A 161 -19.04 -3.38 -8.59
N LEU A 162 -19.08 -4.61 -9.11
CA LEU A 162 -20.18 -5.55 -8.86
C LEU A 162 -20.28 -5.98 -7.39
N LEU A 163 -19.14 -6.12 -6.70
CA LEU A 163 -19.12 -6.43 -5.26
C LEU A 163 -19.53 -5.23 -4.42
N ASP A 164 -19.07 -4.03 -4.78
CA ASP A 164 -19.45 -2.77 -4.15
C ASP A 164 -20.97 -2.53 -4.26
N GLU A 165 -21.55 -2.74 -5.44
CA GLU A 165 -23.00 -2.64 -5.65
C GLU A 165 -23.77 -3.70 -4.85
N ALA A 166 -23.23 -4.91 -4.74
CA ALA A 166 -23.88 -6.00 -4.01
C ALA A 166 -23.76 -5.86 -2.50
N ALA A 167 -22.79 -5.11 -1.97
CA ALA A 167 -22.57 -4.93 -0.53
C ALA A 167 -22.13 -3.48 -0.24
N PRO A 168 -23.07 -2.51 -0.34
CA PRO A 168 -22.75 -1.10 -0.18
C PRO A 168 -22.52 -0.69 1.28
N ASP A 169 -22.94 -1.50 2.24
CA ASP A 169 -23.15 -1.08 3.62
C ASP A 169 -21.85 -1.08 4.46
N ASP A 170 -21.01 -2.11 4.30
CA ASP A 170 -19.81 -2.26 5.12
C ASP A 170 -18.69 -3.02 4.39
N GLN A 171 -17.50 -2.42 4.39
CA GLN A 171 -16.31 -2.98 3.76
C GLN A 171 -15.12 -2.84 4.70
N HIS A 172 -14.42 -3.95 4.92
CA HIS A 172 -13.18 -3.96 5.68
C HIS A 172 -11.99 -4.24 4.77
N ARG A 173 -10.94 -3.43 4.89
CA ARG A 173 -9.73 -3.57 4.07
C ARG A 173 -8.56 -4.03 4.91
N THR A 174 -7.94 -5.13 4.51
CA THR A 174 -6.71 -5.63 5.13
C THR A 174 -5.60 -5.65 4.09
N ARG A 175 -4.50 -4.96 4.40
CA ARG A 175 -3.31 -4.94 3.53
C ARG A 175 -2.14 -5.62 4.20
N THR A 176 -1.47 -6.48 3.45
CA THR A 176 -0.20 -7.10 3.83
C THR A 176 0.88 -6.78 2.81
N SER A 177 2.11 -7.22 3.07
CA SER A 177 3.22 -7.12 2.11
C SER A 177 3.03 -7.98 0.85
N THR A 178 2.06 -8.89 0.83
CA THR A 178 1.89 -9.88 -0.25
C THR A 178 0.53 -9.83 -0.94
N TYR A 179 -0.47 -9.23 -0.30
CA TYR A 179 -1.81 -9.11 -0.84
C TYR A 179 -2.60 -7.98 -0.18
N THR A 180 -3.62 -7.52 -0.88
CA THR A 180 -4.69 -6.65 -0.40
C THR A 180 -5.99 -7.44 -0.41
N ASP A 181 -6.68 -7.45 0.72
CA ASP A 181 -8.02 -8.01 0.87
C ASP A 181 -9.04 -6.90 1.07
N VAL A 182 -10.20 -7.09 0.46
CA VAL A 182 -11.41 -6.30 0.64
C VAL A 182 -12.50 -7.28 1.03
N ASP A 183 -12.91 -7.20 2.29
CA ASP A 183 -13.93 -8.03 2.89
C ASP A 183 -15.26 -7.25 2.86
N TYR A 184 -16.28 -7.82 2.23
CA TYR A 184 -17.58 -7.22 2.01
C TYR A 184 -18.61 -7.82 2.96
N TYR A 185 -19.30 -6.98 3.71
CA TYR A 185 -20.34 -7.36 4.65
C TYR A 185 -21.68 -6.79 4.21
N ARG A 186 -22.77 -7.45 4.60
CA ARG A 186 -24.14 -6.98 4.40
C ARG A 186 -24.91 -7.16 5.68
N GLU A 187 -25.87 -6.28 5.93
CA GLU A 187 -26.71 -6.37 7.13
C GLU A 187 -27.61 -7.62 7.13
N ASP A 188 -28.04 -8.08 5.95
CA ASP A 188 -28.94 -9.23 5.77
C ASP A 188 -28.22 -10.57 5.67
N VAL A 189 -26.88 -10.59 5.72
CA VAL A 189 -26.06 -11.81 5.65
C VAL A 189 -25.21 -11.93 6.90
N GLU A 190 -25.34 -13.06 7.62
CA GLU A 190 -24.51 -13.30 8.80
C GLU A 190 -23.03 -13.48 8.42
N GLY A 191 -22.22 -12.48 8.77
CA GLY A 191 -20.76 -12.48 8.58
C GLY A 191 -20.32 -12.07 7.17
N LEU A 192 -19.13 -12.52 6.77
CA LEU A 192 -18.48 -12.11 5.51
C LEU A 192 -19.28 -12.57 4.28
N PHE A 193 -19.88 -11.63 3.56
CA PHE A 193 -20.69 -11.88 2.36
C PHE A 193 -19.82 -12.18 1.14
N ALA A 194 -18.82 -11.35 0.87
CA ALA A 194 -17.91 -11.54 -0.25
C ALA A 194 -16.49 -11.09 0.12
N LYS A 195 -15.50 -11.48 -0.69
CA LYS A 195 -14.12 -11.08 -0.50
C LYS A 195 -13.44 -10.90 -1.84
N ALA A 196 -12.79 -9.78 -2.07
CA ALA A 196 -11.82 -9.61 -3.14
C ALA A 196 -10.41 -9.69 -2.56
N ARG A 197 -9.53 -10.46 -3.20
CA ARG A 197 -8.11 -10.56 -2.86
C ARG A 197 -7.27 -10.24 -4.08
N VAL A 198 -6.36 -9.31 -3.93
CA VAL A 198 -5.42 -8.91 -4.97
C VAL A 198 -4.01 -9.21 -4.47
N THR A 199 -3.24 -9.89 -5.29
CA THR A 199 -1.83 -10.23 -5.05
C THR A 199 -0.99 -9.66 -6.19
N GLY A 200 0.33 -9.78 -6.11
CA GLY A 200 1.21 -9.35 -7.21
C GLY A 200 0.94 -10.02 -8.57
N HIS A 201 0.28 -11.18 -8.61
CA HIS A 201 0.16 -12.01 -9.81
C HIS A 201 -1.23 -12.64 -10.02
N SER A 202 -2.13 -12.49 -9.07
CA SER A 202 -3.49 -13.01 -9.14
C SER A 202 -4.51 -12.13 -8.41
N PHE A 203 -5.73 -12.15 -8.92
CA PHE A 203 -6.91 -11.53 -8.35
C PHE A 203 -7.95 -12.65 -8.15
N LEU A 204 -8.57 -12.66 -6.98
CA LEU A 204 -9.54 -13.67 -6.58
C LEU A 204 -10.76 -12.98 -5.99
N ALA A 205 -11.96 -13.29 -6.50
CA ALA A 205 -13.20 -12.90 -5.85
C ALA A 205 -13.91 -14.13 -5.29
N TYR A 206 -14.39 -14.00 -4.07
CA TYR A 206 -15.16 -15.01 -3.35
C TYR A 206 -16.53 -14.46 -3.01
N VAL A 207 -17.56 -15.30 -3.10
CA VAL A 207 -18.92 -14.97 -2.66
C VAL A 207 -19.42 -16.08 -1.76
N ARG A 208 -20.12 -15.72 -0.68
CA ARG A 208 -20.71 -16.68 0.24
C ARG A 208 -21.96 -17.29 -0.38
N VAL A 209 -21.92 -18.58 -0.66
CA VAL A 209 -23.04 -19.37 -1.16
C VAL A 209 -23.24 -20.55 -0.21
N ASP A 210 -24.47 -20.77 0.25
CA ASP A 210 -24.82 -21.82 1.23
C ASP A 210 -23.94 -21.78 2.49
N GLY A 211 -23.71 -20.58 3.01
CA GLY A 211 -22.93 -20.35 4.23
C GLY A 211 -21.41 -20.51 4.08
N ARG A 212 -20.88 -20.68 2.86
CA ARG A 212 -19.44 -20.84 2.61
C ARG A 212 -18.95 -19.89 1.53
N LEU A 213 -17.78 -19.28 1.73
CA LEU A 213 -17.10 -18.52 0.69
C LEU A 213 -16.60 -19.46 -0.39
N GLN A 214 -17.05 -19.24 -1.63
CA GLN A 214 -16.62 -19.97 -2.80
C GLN A 214 -15.86 -19.03 -3.73
N PRO A 215 -14.71 -19.44 -4.28
CA PRO A 215 -14.03 -18.65 -5.30
C PRO A 215 -14.90 -18.66 -6.57
N VAL A 216 -15.22 -17.47 -7.07
CA VAL A 216 -16.06 -17.30 -8.26
C VAL A 216 -15.26 -16.68 -9.40
N VAL A 217 -14.38 -15.75 -9.10
CA VAL A 217 -13.49 -15.15 -10.09
C VAL A 217 -12.06 -15.47 -9.74
N ARG A 218 -11.30 -15.88 -10.75
CA ARG A 218 -9.85 -15.96 -10.71
C ARG A 218 -9.29 -15.33 -11.97
N LEU A 219 -8.45 -14.31 -11.78
CA LEU A 219 -7.73 -13.64 -12.83
C LEU A 219 -6.24 -13.70 -12.50
N SER A 220 -5.38 -13.90 -13.50
CA SER A 220 -3.94 -13.91 -13.32
C SER A 220 -3.25 -13.24 -14.51
N VAL A 221 -2.13 -12.56 -14.23
CA VAL A 221 -1.28 -11.92 -15.25
C VAL A 221 -0.76 -12.88 -16.33
N HIS A 222 -0.78 -14.18 -16.07
CA HIS A 222 -0.30 -15.20 -17.00
C HIS A 222 -1.41 -15.91 -17.79
N GLU A 223 -2.69 -15.63 -17.51
CA GLU A 223 -3.81 -16.26 -18.20
C GLU A 223 -4.22 -15.48 -19.46
N SER A 224 -4.62 -16.21 -20.50
CA SER A 224 -5.09 -15.61 -21.75
C SER A 224 -6.35 -14.76 -21.50
N PRO A 225 -6.43 -13.53 -22.03
CA PRO A 225 -7.60 -12.65 -21.90
C PRO A 225 -8.92 -13.30 -22.34
N GLU A 226 -8.87 -14.31 -23.20
CA GLU A 226 -10.06 -15.01 -23.72
C GLU A 226 -10.78 -15.88 -22.67
N ARG A 227 -10.08 -16.35 -21.62
CA ARG A 227 -10.70 -17.13 -20.53
C ARG A 227 -11.38 -16.27 -19.45
N SER A 228 -11.28 -14.95 -19.56
CA SER A 228 -11.72 -14.02 -18.51
C SER A 228 -13.08 -13.34 -18.77
N LEU A 229 -13.67 -13.49 -19.97
CA LEU A 229 -15.01 -12.94 -20.29
C LEU A 229 -16.14 -13.62 -19.51
N ASP A 230 -15.92 -14.82 -18.97
CA ASP A 230 -16.90 -15.52 -18.15
C ASP A 230 -16.92 -15.04 -16.69
N ALA A 231 -15.89 -14.32 -16.24
CA ALA A 231 -15.72 -13.94 -14.83
C ALA A 231 -16.86 -13.05 -14.29
N GLU A 232 -17.24 -11.99 -15.00
CA GLU A 232 -18.34 -11.11 -14.58
C GLU A 232 -19.68 -11.86 -14.55
N ARG A 233 -19.95 -12.69 -15.57
CA ARG A 233 -21.18 -13.47 -15.65
C ARG A 233 -21.28 -14.50 -14.53
N GLU A 234 -20.19 -15.21 -14.27
CA GLU A 234 -20.07 -16.17 -13.17
C GLU A 234 -20.25 -15.48 -11.82
N LEU A 235 -19.63 -14.30 -11.63
CA LEU A 235 -19.77 -13.50 -10.42
C LEU A 235 -21.21 -13.03 -10.21
N SER A 236 -21.82 -12.38 -11.19
CA SER A 236 -23.21 -11.92 -11.09
C SER A 236 -24.18 -13.09 -10.86
N ALA A 237 -23.90 -14.27 -11.40
CA ALA A 237 -24.69 -15.47 -11.13
C ALA A 237 -24.49 -16.01 -9.70
N ALA A 238 -23.26 -15.97 -9.17
CA ALA A 238 -22.98 -16.35 -7.79
C ALA A 238 -23.58 -15.37 -6.78
N ILE A 239 -23.46 -14.06 -7.01
CA ILE A 239 -24.10 -13.01 -6.20
C ILE A 239 -25.61 -13.25 -6.16
N ARG A 240 -26.27 -13.43 -7.31
CA ARG A 240 -27.72 -13.71 -7.33
C ARG A 240 -28.11 -14.96 -6.55
N ARG A 241 -27.30 -16.02 -6.62
CA ARG A 241 -27.51 -17.24 -5.81
C ARG A 241 -27.35 -16.98 -4.32
N ALA A 242 -26.30 -16.26 -3.93
CA ALA A 242 -26.04 -15.87 -2.55
C ALA A 242 -27.19 -15.07 -1.94
N LEU A 243 -27.82 -14.20 -2.76
CA LEU A 243 -28.94 -13.36 -2.32
C LEU A 243 -30.32 -14.02 -2.37
N SER A 244 -30.43 -15.23 -2.92
CA SER A 244 -31.70 -15.96 -3.02
C SER A 244 -31.98 -16.88 -1.83
N HIS A 245 -31.06 -16.92 -0.85
CA HIS A 245 -31.07 -17.81 0.32
C HIS A 245 -30.91 -17.01 1.61
#